data_AF-A0A968UBH7-F1
#
_entry.id   AF-A0A968UBH7-F1
#
_cell.length_a   1.000
_cell.length_b   1.000
_cell.length_c   1.000
_cell.angle_alpha   90.00
_cell.angle_beta   90.00
_cell.angle_gamma   90.00
#
_symmetry.space_group_name_H-M   'P 1'
#
loop_
_entity.id
_entity.type
_entity.pdbx_description
1 polymer ?
#
loop_
_entity_poly.entity_id
_entity_poly.type
_entity_poly.pdbx_seq_one_letter_code
_entity_poly.pdbx_strand_id
1 'polypeptide(L)'
;MNIIDLSYLDTIAAETSLFGGASLAITAEALASGSNSLTLTDTNTLVRTVPSGKVTIGKGKGSAIATGDDPYANVSYWAAGFDKIIVKEGAKQGKSYASDALRIIALDLPNH
;
A
#
# COMPACT_ATOMS: atom_id res chain seq x y z
N MET A 1 18.36 21.77 -43.99
CA MET A 1 18.62 20.59 -43.12
C MET A 1 17.32 19.80 -43.08
N ASN A 2 17.24 18.76 -43.91
CA ASN A 2 16.04 17.94 -44.00
C ASN A 2 16.01 17.00 -42.80
N ILE A 3 14.85 16.92 -42.14
CA ILE A 3 14.52 15.87 -41.18
C ILE A 3 14.48 14.56 -41.99
N ILE A 4 15.59 13.84 -41.96
CA ILE A 4 15.71 12.51 -42.55
C ILE A 4 14.97 11.57 -41.61
N ASP A 5 13.77 11.18 -42.04
CA ASP A 5 13.22 9.83 -41.95
C ASP A 5 13.78 8.98 -40.78
N LEU A 6 13.19 9.16 -39.59
CA LEU A 6 13.47 8.37 -38.40
C LEU A 6 12.72 7.03 -38.45
N SER A 7 12.82 6.30 -39.57
CA SER A 7 12.26 4.96 -39.76
C SER A 7 12.72 3.93 -38.72
N TYR A 8 13.78 4.24 -37.95
CA TYR A 8 14.22 3.46 -36.80
C TYR A 8 13.33 3.63 -35.54
N LEU A 9 12.51 4.70 -35.47
CA LEU A 9 11.51 4.85 -34.41
C LEU A 9 10.28 3.98 -34.67
N ASP A 10 9.96 3.71 -35.94
CA ASP A 10 8.89 2.79 -36.34
C ASP A 10 9.25 1.31 -36.12
N THR A 11 10.52 1.02 -35.83
CA THR A 11 11.02 -0.33 -35.48
C THR A 11 11.21 -0.54 -33.98
N ILE A 12 10.65 0.32 -33.13
CA ILE A 12 10.27 -0.11 -31.77
C ILE A 12 8.92 -0.80 -31.91
N ALA A 13 8.94 -1.97 -32.54
CA ALA A 13 7.85 -2.92 -32.52
C ALA A 13 7.53 -3.21 -31.04
N ALA A 14 6.50 -2.55 -30.53
CA ALA A 14 5.38 -3.09 -29.77
C ALA A 14 5.62 -4.35 -28.90
N GLU A 15 6.77 -4.53 -28.26
CA GLU A 15 6.98 -5.56 -27.24
C GLU A 15 7.98 -5.07 -26.19
N THR A 16 7.53 -4.11 -25.41
CA THR A 16 7.77 -4.19 -23.98
C THR A 16 6.43 -3.81 -23.38
N SER A 17 5.68 -4.78 -22.87
CA SER A 17 4.76 -4.44 -21.81
C SER A 17 5.61 -3.66 -20.81
N LEU A 18 5.29 -2.38 -20.60
CA LEU A 18 5.66 -1.76 -19.33
C LEU A 18 5.10 -2.74 -18.32
N PHE A 19 5.97 -3.53 -17.68
CA PHE A 19 5.60 -4.35 -16.54
C PHE A 19 5.20 -3.34 -15.45
N GLY A 20 3.98 -2.82 -15.56
CA GLY A 20 3.31 -2.04 -14.55
C GLY A 20 3.08 -3.00 -13.40
N GLY A 21 4.03 -3.05 -12.48
CA GLY A 21 3.90 -3.83 -11.27
C GLY A 21 2.94 -3.13 -10.32
N ALA A 22 1.97 -3.85 -9.79
CA ALA A 22 1.19 -3.36 -8.66
C ALA A 22 2.01 -3.52 -7.37
N SER A 23 2.03 -2.50 -6.52
CA SER A 23 2.78 -2.52 -5.27
C SER A 23 1.96 -1.94 -4.13
N LEU A 24 2.02 -2.60 -2.97
CA LEU A 24 1.27 -2.26 -1.77
C LEU A 24 2.21 -2.34 -0.56
N ALA A 25 2.27 -1.25 0.21
CA ALA A 25 3.00 -1.17 1.47
C ALA A 25 2.06 -0.69 2.59
N ILE A 26 2.30 -1.17 3.80
CA ILE A 26 1.66 -0.69 5.02
C ILE A 26 2.75 -0.41 6.04
N THR A 27 2.66 0.76 6.67
CA THR A 27 3.53 1.18 7.76
C THR A 27 2.68 1.33 9.02
N ALA A 28 3.15 0.79 10.14
CA ALA A 28 2.53 0.98 11.44
C ALA A 28 3.55 1.55 12.42
N GLU A 29 3.16 2.60 13.14
CA GLU A 29 4.00 3.32 14.09
C GLU A 29 3.25 3.44 15.41
N ALA A 30 3.96 3.19 16.51
CA ALA A 30 3.43 3.35 17.86
C ALA A 30 4.50 3.95 18.77
N LEU A 31 4.11 4.91 19.60
CA LEU A 31 4.95 5.59 20.58
C LEU A 31 4.19 5.75 21.88
N ALA A 32 4.84 5.46 23.01
CA ALA A 32 4.33 5.76 24.34
C ALA A 32 5.50 6.07 25.26
N SER A 33 5.29 6.96 26.22
CA SER A 33 6.25 7.31 27.27
C SER A 33 5.73 6.92 28.65
N GLY A 34 6.46 7.26 29.71
CA GLY A 34 6.11 6.94 31.09
C GLY A 34 6.66 5.59 31.57
N SER A 35 6.49 5.31 32.88
CA SER A 35 7.05 4.11 33.52
C SER A 35 6.30 2.82 33.19
N ASN A 36 5.05 2.93 32.72
CA ASN A 36 4.18 1.82 32.35
C ASN A 36 3.77 1.95 30.86
N SER A 37 4.76 2.00 29.97
CA SER A 37 4.56 2.13 28.53
C SER A 37 4.51 0.77 27.82
N LEU A 38 3.63 0.64 26.83
CA LEU A 38 3.54 -0.49 25.92
C LEU A 38 3.26 0.02 24.50
N THR A 39 4.01 -0.47 23.53
CA THR A 39 3.79 -0.23 22.09
C THR A 39 3.76 -1.54 21.33
N LEU A 40 2.82 -1.71 20.41
CA LEU A 40 2.70 -2.89 19.56
C LEU A 40 2.30 -2.47 18.14
N THR A 41 2.97 -3.04 17.15
CA THR A 41 2.66 -2.85 15.73
C THR A 41 2.60 -4.21 15.02
N ASP A 42 1.59 -4.42 14.16
CA ASP A 42 1.47 -5.58 13.27
C ASP A 42 1.11 -5.09 11.88
N THR A 43 1.82 -5.58 10.87
CA THR A 43 1.56 -5.28 9.47
C THR A 43 1.61 -6.56 8.66
N ASN A 44 0.69 -6.72 7.71
CA ASN A 44 0.73 -7.80 6.76
C ASN A 44 0.23 -7.30 5.42
N THR A 45 0.98 -7.60 4.38
CA THR A 45 0.66 -7.27 3.00
C THR A 45 0.81 -8.51 2.13
N LEU A 46 -0.12 -8.70 1.21
CA LEU A 46 -0.11 -9.73 0.20
C LEU A 46 -0.43 -9.07 -1.13
N VAL A 47 0.45 -9.20 -2.10
CA VAL A 47 0.17 -8.87 -3.50
C VAL A 47 0.26 -10.15 -4.30
N ARG A 48 -0.79 -10.46 -5.05
CA ARG A 48 -0.84 -11.66 -5.90
C ARG A 48 -1.57 -11.36 -7.19
N THR A 49 -0.94 -11.72 -8.30
CA THR A 49 -1.62 -11.83 -9.59
C THR A 49 -2.27 -13.21 -9.72
N VAL A 50 -3.52 -13.26 -10.17
CA VAL A 50 -4.19 -14.55 -10.43
C VAL A 50 -3.45 -15.32 -11.53
N PRO A 51 -3.47 -16.67 -11.54
CA PRO A 51 -2.71 -17.46 -12.52
C PRO A 51 -3.04 -17.16 -13.99
N SER A 52 -4.25 -16.65 -14.26
CA SER A 52 -4.64 -16.21 -15.61
C SER A 52 -3.97 -14.89 -16.04
N GLY A 53 -3.18 -14.25 -15.17
CA GLY A 53 -2.46 -12.99 -15.43
C GLY A 53 -3.35 -11.75 -15.48
N LYS A 54 -4.68 -11.92 -15.38
CA LYS A 54 -5.65 -10.88 -15.70
C LYS A 54 -5.94 -9.90 -14.57
N VAL A 55 -5.77 -10.31 -13.31
CA VAL A 55 -6.15 -9.51 -12.13
C VAL A 55 -5.04 -9.54 -11.09
N THR A 56 -4.58 -8.38 -10.64
CA THR A 56 -3.69 -8.28 -9.47
C THR A 56 -4.48 -7.85 -8.24
N ILE A 57 -4.37 -8.63 -7.17
CA ILE A 57 -5.06 -8.40 -5.90
C ILE A 57 -4.02 -8.07 -4.84
N GLY A 58 -4.09 -6.84 -4.33
CA GLY A 58 -3.42 -6.41 -3.12
C GLY A 58 -4.35 -6.54 -1.91
N LYS A 59 -3.91 -7.18 -0.85
CA LYS A 59 -4.58 -7.18 0.45
C LYS A 59 -3.59 -6.74 1.51
N GLY A 60 -4.03 -5.86 2.40
CA GLY A 60 -3.19 -5.43 3.50
C GLY A 60 -3.99 -5.23 4.78
N LYS A 61 -3.32 -5.46 5.90
CA LYS A 61 -3.78 -5.07 7.23
C LYS A 61 -2.64 -4.43 8.00
N GLY A 62 -2.97 -3.44 8.82
CA GLY A 62 -2.06 -2.87 9.79
C GLY A 62 -2.79 -2.59 11.10
N SER A 63 -2.06 -2.67 12.20
CA SER A 63 -2.53 -2.23 13.51
C SER A 63 -1.38 -1.66 14.31
N ALA A 64 -1.64 -0.57 15.00
CA ALA A 64 -0.74 0.07 15.96
C ALA A 64 -1.50 0.27 17.27
N ILE A 65 -0.86 -0.04 18.40
CA ILE A 65 -1.39 0.16 19.75
C ILE A 65 -0.29 0.79 20.60
N ALA A 66 -0.64 1.85 21.33
CA ALA A 66 0.21 2.49 22.31
C ALA A 66 -0.57 2.69 23.61
N THR A 67 0.04 2.36 24.75
CA THR A 67 -0.49 2.59 26.09
C THR A 67 0.62 3.19 26.94
N GLY A 68 0.33 4.25 27.68
CA GLY A 68 1.32 4.99 28.48
C GLY A 68 1.01 6.48 28.49
N ASP A 69 2.01 7.29 28.83
CA ASP A 69 1.93 8.74 28.77
C ASP A 69 2.18 9.22 27.34
N ASP A 70 1.45 10.23 26.90
CA ASP A 70 1.51 10.78 25.54
C ASP A 70 1.46 9.71 24.42
N PRO A 71 0.43 8.85 24.41
CA PRO A 71 0.37 7.72 23.48
C PRO A 71 0.05 8.20 22.06
N TYR A 72 0.79 7.67 21.10
CA TYR A 72 0.59 7.90 19.67
C TYR A 72 0.57 6.56 18.93
N ALA A 73 -0.39 6.40 18.01
CA ALA A 73 -0.50 5.25 17.14
C ALA A 73 -0.95 5.72 15.76
N ASN A 74 -0.28 5.24 14.72
CA ASN A 74 -0.62 5.53 13.33
C ASN A 74 -0.43 4.30 12.46
N VAL A 75 -1.34 4.09 11.52
CA VAL A 75 -1.19 3.13 10.44
C VAL A 75 -1.43 3.85 9.12
N SER A 76 -0.47 3.73 8.20
CA SER A 76 -0.54 4.32 6.86
C SER A 76 -0.32 3.25 5.79
N TYR A 77 -0.72 3.57 4.56
CA TYR A 77 -0.53 2.69 3.41
C TYR A 77 -0.04 3.47 2.21
N TRP A 78 0.60 2.74 1.30
CA TRP A 78 0.94 3.21 -0.04
C TRP A 78 0.54 2.14 -1.05
N ALA A 79 -0.16 2.53 -2.11
CA ALA A 79 -0.62 1.62 -3.15
C ALA A 79 -0.44 2.26 -4.53
N ALA A 80 0.20 1.55 -5.45
CA ALA A 80 0.43 1.98 -6.83
C ALA A 80 0.18 0.83 -7.82
N GLY A 81 -0.25 1.17 -9.04
CA GLY A 81 -0.53 0.17 -10.08
C GLY A 81 -1.79 -0.65 -9.84
N PHE A 82 -2.79 -0.10 -9.12
CA PHE A 82 -4.11 -0.69 -8.94
C PHE A 82 -5.18 0.26 -9.47
N ASP A 83 -6.21 -0.25 -10.13
CA ASP A 83 -7.35 0.53 -10.63
C ASP A 83 -8.33 0.93 -9.52
N LYS A 84 -8.50 0.05 -8.54
CA LYS A 84 -9.46 0.23 -7.46
C LYS A 84 -8.86 -0.07 -6.11
N ILE A 85 -8.95 0.90 -5.21
CA ILE A 85 -8.48 0.78 -3.82
C ILE A 85 -9.67 0.97 -2.89
N ILE A 86 -9.87 0.04 -1.97
CA ILE A 86 -10.90 0.06 -0.93
C ILE A 86 -10.18 -0.01 0.41
N VAL A 87 -10.42 0.99 1.26
CA VAL A 87 -9.75 1.11 2.55
C VAL A 87 -10.80 1.18 3.67
N LYS A 88 -10.53 0.50 4.77
CA LYS A 88 -11.27 0.60 6.02
C LYS A 88 -10.29 0.91 7.14
N GLU A 89 -10.50 2.05 7.77
CA GLU A 89 -9.64 2.58 8.83
C GLU A 89 -10.43 2.70 10.13
N GLY A 90 -9.73 2.73 11.26
CA GLY A 90 -10.33 2.90 12.57
C GLY A 90 -9.30 3.29 13.60
N ALA A 91 -9.38 4.53 14.06
CA ALA A 91 -8.54 5.05 15.12
C ALA A 91 -9.34 5.26 16.41
N LYS A 92 -8.67 5.10 17.56
CA LYS A 92 -9.17 5.49 18.88
C LYS A 92 -8.05 6.14 19.66
N GLN A 93 -8.40 7.21 20.37
CA GLN A 93 -7.47 7.95 21.23
C GLN A 93 -8.13 8.17 22.59
N GLY A 94 -7.37 7.98 23.65
CA GLY A 94 -7.71 8.38 25.00
C GLY A 94 -6.53 9.03 25.69
N LYS A 95 -6.68 9.30 27.00
CA LYS A 95 -5.65 9.96 27.80
C LYS A 95 -4.37 9.13 27.95
N SER A 96 -4.51 7.80 28.01
CA SER A 96 -3.40 6.88 28.26
C SER A 96 -3.34 5.72 27.26
N TYR A 97 -4.10 5.81 26.17
CA TYR A 97 -4.04 4.84 25.08
C TYR A 97 -4.25 5.51 23.72
N ALA A 98 -3.65 4.94 22.68
CA ALA A 98 -3.90 5.23 21.28
C ALA A 98 -3.93 3.91 20.52
N SER A 99 -4.81 3.79 19.53
CA SER A 99 -4.83 2.65 18.63
C SER A 99 -5.25 3.07 17.24
N ASP A 100 -4.62 2.52 16.23
CA ASP A 100 -4.99 2.71 14.84
C ASP A 100 -4.98 1.35 14.12
N ALA A 101 -5.90 1.17 13.19
CA ALA A 101 -6.06 -0.06 12.45
C ALA A 101 -6.54 0.22 11.03
N LEU A 102 -5.92 -0.47 10.08
CA LEU A 102 -6.19 -0.33 8.66
C LEU A 102 -6.39 -1.69 8.02
N ARG A 103 -7.35 -1.78 7.10
CA ARG A 103 -7.50 -2.87 6.14
C ARG A 103 -7.66 -2.29 4.76
N ILE A 104 -6.93 -2.82 3.80
CA ILE A 104 -6.94 -2.38 2.40
C ILE A 104 -7.11 -3.57 1.47
N ILE A 105 -7.90 -3.37 0.43
CA ILE A 105 -8.02 -4.24 -0.72
C ILE A 105 -7.78 -3.37 -1.96
N ALA A 106 -6.78 -3.73 -2.75
CA ALA A 106 -6.43 -3.07 -4.00
C ALA A 106 -6.59 -4.06 -5.17
N LEU A 107 -7.17 -3.62 -6.27
CA LEU A 107 -7.49 -4.44 -7.45
C LEU A 107 -7.00 -3.73 -8.70
N ASP A 108 -6.22 -4.45 -9.48
CA ASP A 108 -5.83 -4.14 -10.85
C ASP A 108 -6.59 -5.11 -11.74
N LEU A 109 -7.44 -4.58 -12.61
CA LEU A 109 -8.37 -5.32 -13.44
C LEU A 109 -7.84 -5.34 -14.87
N PRO A 110 -8.13 -6.40 -15.65
CA PRO A 110 -7.80 -6.39 -17.05
C PRO A 110 -8.67 -5.30 -17.69
N ASN A 111 -8.04 -4.27 -18.24
CA ASN A 111 -8.73 -3.17 -18.92
C ASN A 111 -9.84 -3.72 -19.84
N HIS A 112 -11.01 -3.06 -19.79
CA HIS A 112 -12.15 -3.29 -20.68
C HIS A 112 -11.77 -3.23 -22.16
#